data_AF-A0A661RAW5-F1
#
_entry.id   AF-A0A661RAW5-F1
#
_cell.length_a   1.000
_cell.length_b   1.000
_cell.length_c   1.000
_cell.angle_alpha   90.00
_cell.angle_beta   90.00
_cell.angle_gamma   90.00
#
_symmetry.space_group_name_H-M   'P 1'
#
loop_
_entity.id
_entity.type
_entity.pdbx_description
1 polymer ?
#
loop_
_entity_poly.entity_id
_entity_poly.type
_entity_poly.pdbx_seq_one_letter_code
_entity_poly.pdbx_strand_id
1 'polypeptide(L)'
;MKSKRNIYLKMKSVEEARQILFDRFNLRDFLGKETVPATKAADRVTAEPVFARFSSPNFHAAAMDGIAIRAETTFGTTVDRPKKLRIGKDAFFINTGQMMPKGTNAVVMIEYVLPVDEGTVEIESAAYPWQNVRRVGEDIVATELILPQNHMITPYDIGALLNGGVLNVAVKEKPKVIIIPTGSELIRPDDVSGEILPPGRVVESNSAIMEALIEKCGGKCLIYPVVPDNPEEILRALQRATETDCHLVIISAGSSAGSEDYTAGVIRRLGEVLVHGVTMMPGKPTILGMV
;
A
#
# COMPACT_ATOMS: atom_id res chain seq x y z
N MET A 1 -19.23 27.31 -43.63
CA MET A 1 -17.82 26.90 -43.42
C MET A 1 -17.77 25.37 -43.38
N LYS A 2 -16.96 24.73 -44.23
CA LYS A 2 -16.87 23.26 -44.30
C LYS A 2 -16.19 22.73 -43.03
N SER A 3 -16.93 22.02 -42.17
CA SER A 3 -16.38 21.25 -41.05
C SER A 3 -15.38 20.24 -41.60
N LYS A 4 -14.09 20.43 -41.30
CA LYS A 4 -13.05 19.43 -41.55
C LYS A 4 -13.29 18.29 -40.57
N ARG A 5 -13.95 17.22 -41.03
CA ARG A 5 -14.00 15.95 -40.28
C ARG A 5 -12.57 15.44 -40.13
N ASN A 6 -11.98 15.62 -38.94
CA ASN A 6 -10.73 14.96 -38.57
C ASN A 6 -11.02 13.48 -38.30
N ILE A 7 -11.18 12.71 -39.38
CA ILE A 7 -11.31 11.25 -39.35
C ILE A 7 -9.98 10.70 -38.80
N TYR A 8 -10.00 10.05 -37.64
CA TYR A 8 -8.85 9.44 -36.92
C TYR A 8 -7.67 9.03 -37.82
N LEU A 9 -6.76 9.96 -38.12
CA LEU A 9 -5.80 9.77 -39.22
C LEU A 9 -4.71 8.73 -38.89
N LYS A 10 -4.49 8.41 -37.60
CA LYS A 10 -3.58 7.35 -37.13
C LYS A 10 -4.04 6.81 -35.77
N MET A 11 -4.96 5.84 -35.77
CA MET A 11 -5.34 5.12 -34.54
C MET A 11 -4.15 4.35 -33.98
N LYS A 12 -4.11 4.19 -32.66
CA LYS A 12 -3.11 3.41 -31.92
C LYS A 12 -3.70 2.14 -31.36
N SER A 13 -2.93 1.06 -31.26
CA SER A 13 -3.38 -0.08 -30.45
C SER A 13 -3.52 0.31 -28.97
N VAL A 14 -4.23 -0.51 -28.19
CA VAL A 14 -4.34 -0.29 -26.75
C VAL A 14 -2.95 -0.31 -26.10
N GLU A 15 -2.11 -1.26 -26.52
CA GLU A 15 -0.73 -1.42 -26.05
C GLU A 15 0.13 -0.21 -26.43
N GLU A 16 0.06 0.24 -27.69
CA GLU A 16 0.78 1.44 -28.15
C GLU A 16 0.34 2.68 -27.39
N ALA A 17 -0.96 2.88 -27.17
CA ALA A 17 -1.48 4.03 -26.44
C ALA A 17 -1.02 4.03 -24.98
N ARG A 18 -1.01 2.85 -24.33
CA ARG A 18 -0.46 2.68 -22.97
C ARG A 18 1.02 2.98 -22.92
N GLN A 19 1.79 2.48 -23.89
CA GLN A 19 3.24 2.71 -23.96
C GLN A 19 3.54 4.20 -24.10
N ILE A 20 2.86 4.90 -25.03
CA ILE A 20 2.99 6.35 -25.22
C ILE A 20 2.70 7.11 -23.92
N LEU A 21 1.66 6.72 -23.17
CA LEU A 21 1.33 7.34 -21.89
C LEU A 21 2.45 7.13 -20.86
N PHE A 22 2.86 5.88 -20.63
CA PHE A 22 3.85 5.56 -19.59
C PHE A 22 5.27 6.03 -19.93
N ASP A 23 5.62 6.16 -21.20
CA ASP A 23 6.91 6.74 -21.61
C ASP A 23 6.95 8.26 -21.41
N ARG A 24 5.80 8.93 -21.50
CA ARG A 24 5.72 10.39 -21.36
C ARG A 24 5.72 10.85 -19.90
N PHE A 25 5.13 10.06 -19.01
CA PHE A 25 5.03 10.36 -17.59
C PHE A 25 6.02 9.52 -16.77
N ASN A 26 7.03 10.16 -16.15
CA ASN A 26 7.90 9.48 -15.21
C ASN A 26 7.15 9.19 -13.89
N LEU A 27 6.46 8.04 -13.84
CA LEU A 27 5.65 7.65 -12.68
C LEU A 27 6.46 7.35 -11.41
N ARG A 28 7.80 7.27 -11.48
CA ARG A 28 8.62 6.96 -10.29
C ARG A 28 8.53 8.06 -9.24
N ASP A 29 8.65 9.31 -9.69
CA ASP A 29 8.71 10.51 -8.85
C ASP A 29 7.51 11.43 -9.04
N PHE A 30 6.46 10.93 -9.70
CA PHE A 30 5.29 11.71 -10.08
C PHE A 30 4.41 12.14 -8.90
N LEU A 31 4.35 11.30 -7.86
CA LEU A 31 3.55 11.56 -6.67
C LEU A 31 4.41 12.17 -5.58
N GLY A 32 3.87 13.14 -4.86
CA GLY A 32 4.46 13.66 -3.63
C GLY A 32 4.57 12.59 -2.55
N LYS A 33 5.20 12.98 -1.44
CA LYS A 33 5.41 12.13 -0.27
C LYS A 33 4.63 12.67 0.91
N GLU A 34 4.06 11.78 1.70
CA GLU A 34 3.46 12.11 3.00
C GLU A 34 3.89 11.10 4.05
N THR A 35 3.86 11.49 5.32
CA THR A 35 4.16 10.59 6.44
C THR A 35 2.86 10.20 7.11
N VAL A 36 2.64 8.89 7.28
CA VAL A 36 1.47 8.35 7.98
C VAL A 36 1.89 7.44 9.13
N PRO A 37 1.07 7.30 10.18
CA PRO A 37 1.29 6.28 11.20
C PRO A 37 1.36 4.89 10.56
N ALA A 38 2.29 4.05 11.00
CA ALA A 38 2.46 2.69 10.49
C ALA A 38 1.15 1.88 10.58
N THR A 39 0.35 2.08 11.63
CA THR A 39 -0.96 1.45 11.82
C THR A 39 -2.04 1.86 10.82
N LYS A 40 -1.79 2.91 10.02
CA LYS A 40 -2.68 3.43 8.96
C LYS A 40 -2.03 3.36 7.57
N ALA A 41 -0.92 2.61 7.46
CA ALA A 41 -0.13 2.54 6.24
C ALA A 41 -0.53 1.39 5.31
N ALA A 42 -1.46 0.50 5.72
CA ALA A 42 -1.96 -0.56 4.86
C ALA A 42 -2.54 0.02 3.55
N ASP A 43 -2.29 -0.69 2.43
CA ASP A 43 -2.65 -0.31 1.06
C ASP A 43 -1.99 1.00 0.57
N ARG A 44 -1.00 1.52 1.30
CA ARG A 44 -0.14 2.62 0.85
C ARG A 44 1.13 2.07 0.19
N VAL A 45 1.81 2.93 -0.58
CA VAL A 45 3.07 2.57 -1.24
C VAL A 45 4.21 3.31 -0.57
N THR A 46 5.29 2.63 -0.19
CA THR A 46 6.46 3.27 0.43
C THR A 46 7.11 4.28 -0.51
N ALA A 47 7.40 5.49 0.00
CA ALA A 47 8.07 6.53 -0.77
C ALA A 47 9.60 6.45 -0.71
N GLU A 48 10.14 5.68 0.22
CA GLU A 48 11.57 5.46 0.47
C GLU A 48 11.77 4.10 1.17
N PRO A 49 12.99 3.52 1.17
CA PRO A 49 13.26 2.30 1.92
C PRO A 49 13.10 2.54 3.43
N VAL A 50 12.54 1.55 4.11
CA VAL A 50 12.21 1.60 5.53
C VAL A 50 13.10 0.64 6.30
N PHE A 51 13.81 1.16 7.30
CA PHE A 51 14.78 0.40 8.08
C PHE A 51 14.35 0.25 9.53
N ALA A 52 14.71 -0.87 10.15
CA ALA A 52 14.47 -1.13 11.56
C ALA A 52 15.30 -0.19 12.44
N ARG A 53 14.68 0.29 13.52
CA ARG A 53 15.29 1.11 14.56
C ARG A 53 15.75 0.30 15.77
N PHE A 54 15.07 -0.79 16.08
CA PHE A 54 15.46 -1.74 17.11
C PHE A 54 15.30 -3.17 16.63
N SER A 55 16.04 -4.08 17.27
CA SER A 55 15.91 -5.50 17.00
C SER A 55 14.65 -6.08 17.62
N SER A 56 14.06 -7.09 16.99
CA SER A 56 12.98 -7.91 17.53
C SER A 56 13.41 -9.38 17.60
N PRO A 57 13.33 -10.04 18.76
CA PRO A 57 13.17 -9.43 20.08
C PRO A 57 14.38 -8.53 20.41
N ASN A 58 14.21 -7.57 21.33
CA ASN A 58 15.27 -6.67 21.78
C ASN A 58 16.08 -7.21 22.97
N PHE A 59 15.76 -8.41 23.45
CA PHE A 59 16.47 -9.16 24.49
C PHE A 59 16.47 -10.66 24.15
N HIS A 60 17.32 -11.44 24.82
CA HIS A 60 17.26 -12.91 24.74
C HIS A 60 16.05 -13.40 25.53
N ALA A 61 15.13 -14.11 24.87
CA ALA A 61 13.89 -14.57 25.46
C ALA A 61 13.82 -16.10 25.52
N ALA A 62 13.07 -16.65 26.47
CA ALA A 62 12.77 -18.08 26.47
C ALA A 62 11.86 -18.44 25.28
N ALA A 63 12.20 -19.50 24.55
CA ALA A 63 11.38 -20.03 23.46
C ALA A 63 10.31 -21.03 23.96
N MET A 64 10.48 -21.53 25.19
CA MET A 64 9.62 -22.54 25.82
C MET A 64 9.43 -22.21 27.30
N ASP A 65 8.37 -22.74 27.92
CA ASP A 65 8.18 -22.73 29.37
C ASP A 65 9.12 -23.76 30.03
N GLY A 66 9.71 -23.42 31.17
CA GLY A 66 10.62 -24.33 31.87
C GLY A 66 11.57 -23.65 32.85
N ILE A 67 12.83 -24.10 32.87
CA ILE A 67 13.88 -23.52 33.70
C ILE A 67 15.04 -22.95 32.85
N ALA A 68 15.37 -21.68 33.08
CA ALA A 68 16.57 -21.05 32.55
C ALA A 68 17.79 -21.45 33.37
N ILE A 69 18.83 -21.90 32.68
CA ILE A 69 20.05 -22.42 33.29
C ILE A 69 21.30 -21.97 32.52
N ARG A 70 22.47 -22.14 33.15
CA ARG A 70 23.76 -22.09 32.45
C ARG A 70 24.06 -23.46 31.87
N ALA A 71 23.96 -23.63 30.55
CA ALA A 71 24.09 -24.92 29.85
C ALA A 71 25.34 -25.71 30.27
N GLU A 72 26.48 -25.02 30.40
CA GLU A 72 27.78 -25.63 30.72
C GLU A 72 27.79 -26.36 32.07
N THR A 73 26.93 -25.99 33.02
CA THR A 73 26.84 -26.66 34.33
C THR A 73 26.13 -28.00 34.28
N THR A 74 25.49 -28.32 33.15
CA THR A 74 24.76 -29.56 32.89
C THR A 74 25.52 -30.54 32.01
N PHE A 75 26.72 -30.20 31.55
CA PHE A 75 27.48 -31.07 30.68
C PHE A 75 27.79 -32.41 31.37
N GLY A 76 27.50 -33.50 30.65
CA GLY A 76 27.61 -34.86 31.15
C GLY A 76 26.43 -35.34 32.00
N THR A 77 25.34 -34.58 32.12
CA THR A 77 24.08 -35.09 32.66
C THR A 77 23.48 -36.13 31.70
N THR A 78 23.09 -37.27 32.25
CA THR A 78 22.39 -38.37 31.57
C THR A 78 21.32 -38.94 32.50
N VAL A 79 20.45 -39.82 32.01
CA VAL A 79 19.42 -40.49 32.83
C VAL A 79 20.04 -41.24 34.01
N ASP A 80 21.17 -41.93 33.80
CA ASP A 80 21.88 -42.66 34.88
C ASP A 80 22.68 -41.75 35.82
N ARG A 81 22.90 -40.49 35.42
CA ARG A 81 23.62 -39.48 36.20
C ARG A 81 22.88 -38.15 36.13
N PRO A 82 21.69 -38.07 36.73
CA PRO A 82 20.85 -36.89 36.63
C PRO A 82 21.45 -35.74 37.47
N LYS A 83 21.08 -34.52 37.14
CA LYS A 83 21.62 -33.31 37.75
C LYS A 83 20.55 -32.59 38.55
N LYS A 84 20.79 -32.52 39.86
CA LYS A 84 20.00 -31.68 40.76
C LYS A 84 20.43 -30.21 40.68
N LEU A 85 19.46 -29.32 40.57
CA LEU A 85 19.63 -27.88 40.42
C LEU A 85 18.76 -27.18 41.46
N ARG A 86 19.33 -26.23 42.19
CA ARG A 86 18.57 -25.40 43.14
C ARG A 86 17.90 -24.25 42.43
N ILE A 87 16.59 -24.11 42.63
CA ILE A 87 15.82 -22.97 42.12
C ILE A 87 16.28 -21.68 42.78
N GLY A 88 16.41 -20.61 41.99
CA GLY A 88 16.90 -19.30 42.44
C GLY A 88 18.43 -19.18 42.52
N LYS A 89 19.17 -20.26 42.27
CA LYS A 89 20.65 -20.25 42.26
C LYS A 89 21.23 -20.89 41.00
N ASP A 90 20.89 -22.16 40.77
CA ASP A 90 21.43 -22.96 39.66
C ASP A 90 20.46 -22.95 38.47
N ALA A 91 19.16 -22.76 38.74
CA ALA A 91 18.08 -22.70 37.76
C ALA A 91 17.01 -21.67 38.16
N PHE A 92 16.29 -21.12 37.18
CA PHE A 92 15.24 -20.12 37.40
C PHE A 92 14.02 -20.47 36.55
N PHE A 93 12.83 -20.57 37.14
CA PHE A 93 11.61 -20.76 36.36
C PHE A 93 11.41 -19.59 35.39
N ILE A 94 11.04 -19.92 34.16
CA ILE A 94 10.82 -18.96 33.09
C ILE A 94 9.69 -19.45 32.19
N ASN A 95 8.88 -18.50 31.73
CA ASN A 95 7.86 -18.75 30.72
C ASN A 95 8.30 -18.20 29.36
N THR A 96 7.71 -18.73 28.31
CA THR A 96 7.89 -18.34 26.92
C THR A 96 7.74 -16.83 26.76
N GLY A 97 8.70 -16.22 26.06
CA GLY A 97 8.76 -14.77 25.82
C GLY A 97 9.35 -13.95 26.97
N GLN A 98 9.58 -14.52 28.16
CA GLN A 98 10.25 -13.79 29.24
C GLN A 98 11.75 -13.64 28.96
N MET A 99 12.33 -12.56 29.49
CA MET A 99 13.76 -12.27 29.38
C MET A 99 14.59 -13.32 30.14
N MET A 100 15.66 -13.81 29.50
CA MET A 100 16.60 -14.74 30.12
C MET A 100 17.27 -14.13 31.38
N PRO A 101 17.27 -14.82 32.53
CA PRO A 101 17.95 -14.36 33.73
C PRO A 101 19.46 -14.23 33.53
N LYS A 102 20.08 -13.27 34.23
CA LYS A 102 21.52 -13.01 34.11
C LYS A 102 22.34 -14.27 34.41
N GLY A 103 23.27 -14.60 33.53
CA GLY A 103 24.18 -15.73 33.70
C GLY A 103 23.64 -17.08 33.23
N THR A 104 22.41 -17.11 32.71
CA THR A 104 21.80 -18.26 32.01
C THR A 104 21.92 -18.09 30.49
N ASN A 105 21.90 -19.19 29.75
CA ASN A 105 22.04 -19.21 28.28
C ASN A 105 21.26 -20.35 27.60
N ALA A 106 20.44 -21.11 28.34
CA ALA A 106 19.61 -22.18 27.80
C ALA A 106 18.34 -22.35 28.63
N VAL A 107 17.28 -22.88 28.01
CA VAL A 107 16.03 -23.26 28.68
C VAL A 107 15.78 -24.76 28.51
N VAL A 108 15.63 -25.46 29.63
CA VAL A 108 15.12 -26.84 29.64
C VAL A 108 13.61 -26.77 29.79
N MET A 109 12.89 -27.40 28.87
CA MET A 109 11.41 -27.38 28.86
C MET A 109 10.85 -28.00 30.14
N ILE A 110 9.72 -27.48 30.63
CA ILE A 110 9.12 -27.90 31.90
C ILE A 110 8.80 -29.41 31.93
N GLU A 111 8.50 -30.01 30.78
CA GLU A 111 8.23 -31.44 30.61
C GLU A 111 9.44 -32.32 30.93
N TYR A 112 10.65 -31.75 30.90
CA TYR A 112 11.91 -32.43 31.24
C TYR A 112 12.47 -32.02 32.60
N VAL A 113 11.70 -31.29 33.40
CA VAL A 113 12.08 -30.84 34.75
C VAL A 113 11.35 -31.69 35.78
N LEU A 114 12.09 -32.49 36.53
CA LEU A 114 11.54 -33.38 37.55
C LEU A 114 11.63 -32.71 38.93
N PRO A 115 10.52 -32.48 39.64
CA PRO A 115 10.58 -31.92 40.99
C PRO A 115 11.15 -32.94 41.97
N VAL A 116 12.09 -32.51 42.81
CA VAL A 116 12.66 -33.34 43.89
C VAL A 116 12.08 -32.91 45.24
N ASP A 117 12.08 -31.60 45.51
CA ASP A 117 11.53 -30.96 46.71
C ASP A 117 11.18 -29.49 46.43
N GLU A 118 10.74 -28.73 47.43
CA GLU A 118 10.28 -27.33 47.28
C GLU A 118 11.34 -26.36 46.70
N GLY A 119 12.63 -26.71 46.74
CA GLY A 119 13.71 -25.84 46.26
C GLY A 119 14.60 -26.45 45.18
N THR A 120 14.36 -27.72 44.82
CA THR A 120 15.28 -28.50 43.99
C THR A 120 14.53 -29.21 42.88
N VAL A 121 15.06 -29.07 41.67
CA VAL A 121 14.62 -29.82 40.50
C VAL A 121 15.75 -30.68 39.97
N GLU A 122 15.41 -31.67 39.19
CA GLU A 122 16.33 -32.57 38.53
C GLU A 122 16.09 -32.57 37.02
N ILE A 123 17.19 -32.67 36.27
CA ILE A 123 17.18 -32.86 34.83
C ILE A 123 18.00 -34.12 34.49
N GLU A 124 17.55 -34.85 33.46
CA GLU A 124 18.15 -36.12 33.04
C GLU A 124 18.95 -36.00 31.74
N SER A 125 19.06 -34.80 31.19
CA SER A 125 19.83 -34.54 29.96
C SER A 125 20.58 -33.22 30.07
N ALA A 126 21.77 -33.16 29.48
CA ALA A 126 22.53 -31.93 29.36
C ALA A 126 21.83 -30.95 28.40
N ALA A 127 21.81 -29.68 28.74
CA ALA A 127 21.43 -28.61 27.82
C ALA A 127 22.65 -28.13 27.02
N TYR A 128 22.42 -27.54 25.85
CA TYR A 128 23.45 -26.87 25.06
C TYR A 128 23.23 -25.34 25.01
N PRO A 129 24.29 -24.53 24.81
CA PRO A 129 24.14 -23.08 24.73
C PRO A 129 23.14 -22.66 23.65
N TRP A 130 22.26 -21.71 23.98
CA TRP A 130 21.16 -21.20 23.16
C TRP A 130 20.02 -22.19 22.89
N GLN A 131 20.00 -23.34 23.54
CA GLN A 131 18.85 -24.25 23.47
C GLN A 131 17.59 -23.55 23.97
N ASN A 132 16.54 -23.55 23.15
CA ASN A 132 15.24 -22.95 23.46
C ASN A 132 15.35 -21.47 23.89
N VAL A 133 16.29 -20.72 23.32
CA VAL A 133 16.43 -19.28 23.54
C VAL A 133 16.21 -18.55 22.23
N ARG A 134 15.22 -17.65 22.20
CA ARG A 134 15.05 -16.71 21.10
C ARG A 134 16.08 -15.60 21.22
N ARG A 135 16.94 -15.45 20.21
CA ARG A 135 18.08 -14.51 20.29
C ARG A 135 17.63 -13.08 19.99
N VAL A 136 18.39 -12.10 20.50
CA VAL A 136 18.18 -10.69 20.13
C VAL A 136 18.25 -10.57 18.61
N GLY A 137 17.24 -9.96 18.01
CA GLY A 137 17.15 -9.77 16.57
C GLY A 137 16.98 -11.04 15.75
N GLU A 138 16.44 -12.11 16.35
CA GLU A 138 16.08 -13.33 15.61
C GLU A 138 15.06 -13.08 14.50
N ASP A 139 14.11 -12.15 14.71
CA ASP A 139 13.11 -11.80 13.70
C ASP A 139 13.57 -10.63 12.82
N ILE A 140 14.04 -9.55 13.46
CA ILE A 140 14.47 -8.31 12.79
C ILE A 140 15.70 -7.78 13.52
N VAL A 141 16.75 -7.43 12.79
CA VAL A 141 17.93 -6.77 13.36
C VAL A 141 17.81 -5.26 13.20
N ALA A 142 18.24 -4.48 14.20
CA ALA A 142 18.35 -3.03 14.04
C ALA A 142 19.16 -2.68 12.77
N THR A 143 18.74 -1.63 12.05
CA THR A 143 19.27 -1.19 10.75
C THR A 143 18.98 -2.09 9.55
N GLU A 144 18.32 -3.22 9.74
CA GLU A 144 17.87 -4.08 8.64
C GLU A 144 16.82 -3.37 7.77
N LEU A 145 16.85 -3.61 6.46
CA LEU A 145 15.82 -3.16 5.55
C LEU A 145 14.54 -3.98 5.78
N ILE A 146 13.48 -3.32 6.24
CA ILE A 146 12.16 -3.95 6.40
C ILE A 146 11.42 -3.96 5.07
N LEU A 147 11.25 -2.78 4.46
CA LEU A 147 10.50 -2.62 3.21
C LEU A 147 11.32 -1.80 2.21
N PRO A 148 11.43 -2.21 0.93
CA PRO A 148 12.05 -1.39 -0.10
C PRO A 148 11.15 -0.20 -0.46
N GLN A 149 11.69 0.76 -1.22
CA GLN A 149 10.90 1.80 -1.87
C GLN A 149 9.94 1.19 -2.91
N ASN A 150 8.76 1.78 -3.10
CA ASN A 150 7.73 1.31 -4.03
C ASN A 150 7.10 -0.04 -3.64
N HIS A 151 7.14 -0.39 -2.36
CA HIS A 151 6.47 -1.56 -1.81
C HIS A 151 5.03 -1.20 -1.44
N MET A 152 4.07 -2.04 -1.85
CA MET A 152 2.68 -1.93 -1.40
C MET A 152 2.56 -2.55 -0.01
N ILE A 153 2.33 -1.71 0.99
CA ILE A 153 2.29 -2.11 2.39
C ILE A 153 1.04 -2.97 2.62
N THR A 154 1.27 -4.23 2.97
CA THR A 154 0.24 -5.21 3.33
C THR A 154 -0.09 -5.11 4.82
N PRO A 155 -1.21 -5.71 5.28
CA PRO A 155 -1.51 -5.81 6.71
C PRO A 155 -0.41 -6.49 7.55
N TYR A 156 0.35 -7.44 6.97
CA TYR A 156 1.43 -8.14 7.68
C TYR A 156 2.67 -7.27 7.84
N ASP A 157 2.96 -6.41 6.85
CA ASP A 157 4.08 -5.46 6.92
C ASP A 157 3.93 -4.49 8.10
N ILE A 158 2.69 -4.18 8.50
CA ILE A 158 2.41 -3.36 9.68
C ILE A 158 3.04 -4.00 10.93
N GLY A 159 2.96 -5.32 11.07
CA GLY A 159 3.59 -6.06 12.17
C GLY A 159 5.11 -5.92 12.14
N ALA A 160 5.73 -6.10 10.98
CA ALA A 160 7.18 -5.96 10.82
C ALA A 160 7.66 -4.52 11.11
N LEU A 161 6.94 -3.51 10.60
CA LEU A 161 7.23 -2.10 10.85
C LEU A 161 7.20 -1.78 12.35
N LEU A 162 6.14 -2.20 13.06
CA LEU A 162 6.00 -1.94 14.49
C LEU A 162 7.04 -2.69 15.32
N ASN A 163 7.32 -3.96 15.02
CA ASN A 163 8.37 -4.75 15.68
C ASN A 163 9.78 -4.27 15.34
N GLY A 164 9.97 -3.59 14.21
CA GLY A 164 11.21 -2.88 13.88
C GLY A 164 11.28 -1.46 14.45
N GLY A 165 10.26 -0.99 15.18
CA GLY A 165 10.25 0.35 15.79
C GLY A 165 9.89 1.51 14.87
N VAL A 166 9.34 1.20 13.70
CA VAL A 166 8.88 2.17 12.71
C VAL A 166 7.42 2.52 13.00
N LEU A 167 7.21 3.61 13.72
CA LEU A 167 5.87 4.08 14.10
C LEU A 167 5.22 4.98 13.05
N ASN A 168 6.02 5.59 12.19
CA ASN A 168 5.59 6.44 11.08
C ASN A 168 6.37 6.06 9.83
N VAL A 169 5.71 6.03 8.67
CA VAL A 169 6.29 5.61 7.40
C VAL A 169 6.05 6.70 6.36
N ALA A 170 7.10 7.05 5.63
CA ALA A 170 6.98 7.89 4.45
C ALA A 170 6.39 7.07 3.29
N VAL A 171 5.21 7.47 2.84
CA VAL A 171 4.45 6.84 1.77
C VAL A 171 4.23 7.83 0.63
N LYS A 172 3.99 7.32 -0.57
CA LYS A 172 3.53 8.15 -1.69
C LYS A 172 2.14 8.68 -1.38
N GLU A 173 1.90 9.94 -1.69
CA GLU A 173 0.56 10.51 -1.56
C GLU A 173 -0.43 9.77 -2.47
N LYS A 174 -1.72 9.82 -2.12
CA LYS A 174 -2.75 9.21 -2.96
C LYS A 174 -2.85 9.97 -4.30
N PRO A 175 -2.92 9.26 -5.46
CA PRO A 175 -3.20 9.91 -6.74
C PRO A 175 -4.50 10.71 -6.69
N LYS A 176 -4.44 12.02 -6.94
CA LYS A 176 -5.59 12.91 -7.00
C LYS A 176 -6.08 12.99 -8.44
N VAL A 177 -7.34 12.64 -8.67
CA VAL A 177 -7.95 12.59 -9.98
C VAL A 177 -9.15 13.54 -10.00
N ILE A 178 -9.25 14.38 -11.03
CA ILE A 178 -10.43 15.20 -11.28
C ILE A 178 -11.22 14.58 -12.43
N ILE A 179 -12.54 14.43 -12.27
CA ILE A 179 -13.44 14.02 -13.34
C ILE A 179 -14.24 15.23 -13.81
N ILE A 180 -14.23 15.48 -15.12
CA ILE A 180 -15.04 16.50 -15.78
C ILE A 180 -16.08 15.79 -16.66
N PRO A 181 -17.32 15.61 -16.17
CA PRO A 181 -18.39 15.09 -17.02
C PRO A 181 -18.82 16.17 -18.03
N THR A 182 -18.94 15.79 -19.30
CA THR A 182 -19.38 16.68 -20.36
C THR A 182 -20.55 16.09 -21.12
N GLY A 183 -21.61 16.87 -21.31
CA GLY A 183 -22.79 16.45 -22.08
C GLY A 183 -23.98 17.34 -21.74
N SER A 184 -24.56 17.95 -22.77
CA SER A 184 -25.69 18.89 -22.61
C SER A 184 -26.98 18.21 -22.14
N GLU A 185 -27.08 16.90 -22.36
CA GLU A 185 -28.17 16.04 -21.90
C GLU A 185 -28.05 15.64 -20.42
N LEU A 186 -26.86 15.73 -19.83
CA LEU A 186 -26.59 15.12 -18.53
C LEU A 186 -27.24 15.88 -17.38
N ILE A 187 -27.73 15.14 -16.38
CA ILE A 187 -28.20 15.63 -15.07
C ILE A 187 -27.35 14.96 -13.99
N ARG A 188 -26.86 15.72 -13.01
CA ARG A 188 -26.18 15.11 -11.86
C ARG A 188 -27.18 14.28 -11.05
N PRO A 189 -26.77 13.12 -10.50
CA PRO A 189 -27.66 12.33 -9.63
C PRO A 189 -28.33 13.16 -8.52
N ASP A 190 -27.60 14.10 -7.90
CA ASP A 190 -28.11 14.99 -6.85
C ASP A 190 -29.19 15.97 -7.32
N ASP A 191 -29.22 16.28 -8.63
CA ASP A 191 -30.16 17.21 -9.25
C ASP A 191 -31.40 16.48 -9.81
N VAL A 192 -31.48 15.15 -9.69
CA VAL A 192 -32.63 14.37 -10.13
C VAL A 192 -33.78 14.59 -9.15
N SER A 193 -34.80 15.34 -9.60
CA SER A 193 -36.02 15.57 -8.84
C SER A 193 -37.21 14.79 -9.40
N GLY A 194 -37.91 14.04 -8.55
CA GLY A 194 -39.11 13.28 -8.91
C GLY A 194 -38.85 11.89 -9.48
N GLU A 195 -39.91 11.18 -9.85
CA GLU A 195 -39.84 9.77 -10.30
C GLU A 195 -39.53 9.60 -11.79
N ILE A 196 -39.65 10.67 -12.58
CA ILE A 196 -39.50 10.64 -14.05
C ILE A 196 -38.52 11.72 -14.49
N LEU A 197 -37.52 11.32 -15.29
CA LEU A 197 -36.57 12.26 -15.87
C LEU A 197 -37.22 13.10 -16.98
N PRO A 198 -36.82 14.38 -17.13
CA PRO A 198 -37.26 15.18 -18.27
C PRO A 198 -36.86 14.52 -19.60
N PRO A 199 -37.67 14.62 -20.67
CA PRO A 199 -37.34 14.08 -21.98
C PRO A 199 -35.97 14.55 -22.48
N GLY A 200 -35.16 13.62 -22.98
CA GLY A 200 -33.82 13.91 -23.51
C GLY A 200 -32.76 14.18 -22.46
N ARG A 201 -33.05 13.95 -21.17
CA ARG A 201 -32.06 14.03 -20.10
C ARG A 201 -31.61 12.65 -19.64
N VAL A 202 -30.33 12.52 -19.30
CA VAL A 202 -29.71 11.28 -18.85
C VAL A 202 -29.01 11.53 -17.52
N VAL A 203 -29.15 10.62 -16.56
CA VAL A 203 -28.41 10.71 -15.29
C VAL A 203 -26.94 10.45 -15.56
N GLU A 204 -26.09 11.36 -15.11
CA GLU A 204 -24.64 11.21 -15.20
C GLU A 204 -24.18 10.15 -14.20
N SER A 205 -23.88 8.96 -14.71
CA SER A 205 -23.48 7.79 -13.91
C SER A 205 -22.01 7.41 -14.06
N ASN A 206 -21.34 7.88 -15.12
CA ASN A 206 -19.97 7.49 -15.42
C ASN A 206 -19.00 8.02 -14.37
N SER A 207 -19.18 9.26 -13.90
CA SER A 207 -18.31 9.83 -12.87
C SER A 207 -18.39 9.02 -11.57
N ALA A 208 -19.58 8.57 -11.18
CA ALA A 208 -19.76 7.73 -9.99
C ALA A 208 -19.07 6.36 -10.13
N ILE A 209 -19.16 5.73 -11.31
CA ILE A 209 -18.45 4.47 -11.59
C ILE A 209 -16.93 4.69 -11.54
N MET A 210 -16.44 5.75 -12.18
CA MET A 210 -15.01 6.06 -12.23
C MET A 210 -14.45 6.43 -10.87
N GLU A 211 -15.17 7.21 -10.07
CA GLU A 211 -14.81 7.52 -8.67
C GLU A 211 -14.61 6.24 -7.87
N ALA A 212 -15.58 5.32 -7.88
CA ALA A 212 -15.47 4.05 -7.16
C ALA A 212 -14.27 3.21 -7.64
N LEU A 213 -13.97 3.21 -8.95
CA LEU A 213 -12.78 2.53 -9.49
C LEU A 213 -11.48 3.19 -9.04
N ILE A 214 -11.41 4.53 -9.03
CA ILE A 214 -10.25 5.31 -8.58
C ILE A 214 -9.99 5.05 -7.10
N GLU A 215 -11.01 5.10 -6.26
CA GLU A 215 -10.90 4.82 -4.83
C GLU A 215 -10.43 3.38 -4.56
N LYS A 216 -10.97 2.41 -5.32
CA LYS A 216 -10.52 1.01 -5.26
C LYS A 216 -9.05 0.85 -5.67
N CYS A 217 -8.54 1.70 -6.56
CA CYS A 217 -7.14 1.77 -6.92
C CYS A 217 -6.27 2.60 -5.95
N GLY A 218 -6.84 3.09 -4.83
CA GLY A 218 -6.11 3.86 -3.81
C GLY A 218 -5.99 5.35 -4.09
N GLY A 219 -6.67 5.86 -5.12
CA GLY A 219 -6.71 7.28 -5.47
C GLY A 219 -7.71 8.09 -4.62
N LYS A 220 -7.72 9.40 -4.85
CA LYS A 220 -8.74 10.35 -4.39
C LYS A 220 -9.37 10.99 -5.62
N CYS A 221 -10.69 11.05 -5.66
CA CYS A 221 -11.43 11.63 -6.77
C CYS A 221 -12.08 12.96 -6.36
N LEU A 222 -12.17 13.89 -7.30
CA LEU A 222 -13.02 15.07 -7.22
C LEU A 222 -13.82 15.20 -8.52
N ILE A 223 -15.15 15.16 -8.42
CA ILE A 223 -16.03 15.29 -9.57
C ILE A 223 -16.43 16.76 -9.73
N TYR A 224 -16.15 17.34 -10.89
CA TYR A 224 -16.61 18.69 -11.23
C TYR A 224 -18.09 18.70 -11.63
N PRO A 225 -18.76 19.87 -11.60
CA PRO A 225 -20.08 20.01 -12.18
C PRO A 225 -20.11 19.58 -13.65
N VAL A 226 -21.26 19.08 -14.11
CA VAL A 226 -21.49 18.76 -15.53
C VAL A 226 -21.25 20.00 -16.38
N VAL A 227 -20.37 19.86 -17.36
CA VAL A 227 -20.03 20.91 -18.31
C VAL A 227 -20.85 20.69 -19.60
N PRO A 228 -21.53 21.71 -20.14
CA PRO A 228 -22.22 21.57 -21.42
C PRO A 228 -21.22 21.31 -22.56
N ASP A 229 -21.68 20.83 -23.71
CA ASP A 229 -20.85 20.59 -24.90
C ASP A 229 -20.45 21.90 -25.59
N ASN A 230 -19.65 22.70 -24.89
CA ASN A 230 -19.14 23.98 -25.32
C ASN A 230 -17.61 24.01 -25.13
N PRO A 231 -16.82 24.21 -26.21
CA PRO A 231 -15.36 24.22 -26.13
C PRO A 231 -14.78 25.17 -25.08
N GLU A 232 -15.35 26.37 -24.92
CA GLU A 232 -14.80 27.37 -24.00
C GLU A 232 -15.17 27.06 -22.53
N GLU A 233 -16.29 26.36 -22.28
CA GLU A 233 -16.63 25.87 -20.94
C GLU A 233 -15.77 24.67 -20.56
N ILE A 234 -15.57 23.71 -21.48
CA ILE A 234 -14.68 22.57 -21.27
C ILE A 234 -13.23 23.04 -21.05
N LEU A 235 -12.77 24.02 -21.83
CA LEU A 235 -11.46 24.64 -21.64
C LEU A 235 -11.32 25.26 -20.25
N ARG A 236 -12.30 26.07 -19.82
CA ARG A 236 -12.27 26.70 -18.49
C ARG A 236 -12.28 25.66 -17.38
N ALA A 237 -13.04 24.58 -17.52
CA ALA A 237 -13.04 23.49 -16.56
C ALA A 237 -11.67 22.78 -16.49
N LEU A 238 -11.06 22.51 -17.64
CA LEU A 238 -9.73 21.92 -17.71
C LEU A 238 -8.65 22.85 -17.12
N GLN A 239 -8.71 24.15 -17.42
CA GLN A 239 -7.80 25.16 -16.83
C GLN A 239 -7.90 25.19 -15.30
N ARG A 240 -9.12 25.24 -14.75
CA ARG A 240 -9.31 25.17 -13.29
C ARG A 240 -8.75 23.89 -12.70
N ALA A 241 -8.88 22.76 -13.38
CA ALA A 241 -8.31 21.50 -12.91
C ALA A 241 -6.76 21.57 -12.88
N THR A 242 -6.12 22.16 -13.90
CA THR A 242 -4.66 22.33 -13.95
C THR A 242 -4.10 23.32 -12.93
N GLU A 243 -4.94 24.20 -12.36
CA GLU A 243 -4.57 25.09 -11.27
C GLU A 243 -4.60 24.40 -9.88
N THR A 244 -5.10 23.15 -9.81
CA THR A 244 -5.09 22.35 -8.58
C THR A 244 -3.85 21.48 -8.45
N ASP A 245 -3.73 20.75 -7.34
CA ASP A 245 -2.70 19.73 -7.11
C ASP A 245 -3.10 18.35 -7.66
N CYS A 246 -4.02 18.28 -8.65
CA CYS A 246 -4.42 17.02 -9.26
C CYS A 246 -3.32 16.43 -10.15
N HIS A 247 -3.29 15.10 -10.24
CA HIS A 247 -2.32 14.36 -11.02
C HIS A 247 -2.90 13.85 -12.35
N LEU A 248 -4.22 13.70 -12.43
CA LEU A 248 -4.91 13.20 -13.61
C LEU A 248 -6.25 13.90 -13.75
N VAL A 249 -6.58 14.32 -14.98
CA VAL A 249 -7.92 14.80 -15.33
C VAL A 249 -8.56 13.80 -16.29
N ILE A 250 -9.76 13.34 -15.96
CA ILE A 250 -10.58 12.49 -16.82
C ILE A 250 -11.74 13.32 -17.35
N ILE A 251 -11.76 13.57 -18.65
CA ILE A 251 -12.90 14.21 -19.31
C ILE A 251 -13.82 13.10 -19.80
N SER A 252 -14.97 12.94 -19.16
CA SER A 252 -15.99 11.97 -19.54
C SER A 252 -16.91 12.60 -20.58
N ALA A 253 -16.52 12.45 -21.85
CA ALA A 253 -17.26 12.94 -23.01
C ALA A 253 -17.95 11.80 -23.78
N GLY A 254 -19.00 12.16 -24.52
CA GLY A 254 -19.76 11.24 -25.37
C GLY A 254 -18.94 10.63 -26.52
N SER A 255 -19.62 9.85 -27.38
CA SER A 255 -18.99 9.16 -28.52
C SER A 255 -18.58 10.16 -29.61
N SER A 256 -17.37 10.74 -29.45
CA SER A 256 -16.73 11.71 -30.34
C SER A 256 -16.30 11.12 -31.71
N ALA A 257 -17.21 10.41 -32.39
CA ALA A 257 -17.11 10.04 -33.80
C ALA A 257 -17.86 11.03 -34.72
N GLY A 258 -18.44 12.08 -34.13
CA GLY A 258 -19.18 13.15 -34.82
C GLY A 258 -18.30 14.33 -35.27
N SER A 259 -18.94 15.34 -35.84
CA SER A 259 -18.31 16.52 -36.48
C SER A 259 -17.65 17.52 -35.53
N GLU A 260 -17.70 17.30 -34.21
CA GLU A 260 -17.33 18.26 -33.18
C GLU A 260 -16.57 17.58 -32.03
N ASP A 261 -15.35 17.11 -32.32
CA ASP A 261 -14.42 16.62 -31.29
C ASP A 261 -13.82 17.80 -30.52
N TYR A 262 -14.61 18.32 -29.59
CA TYR A 262 -14.25 19.49 -28.79
C TYR A 262 -13.06 19.19 -27.86
N THR A 263 -13.04 18.01 -27.25
CA THR A 263 -12.04 17.63 -26.24
C THR A 263 -10.63 17.59 -26.79
N ALA A 264 -10.41 17.01 -27.97
CA ALA A 264 -9.07 17.01 -28.59
C ALA A 264 -8.62 18.43 -28.98
N GLY A 265 -9.56 19.30 -29.37
CA GLY A 265 -9.26 20.70 -29.65
C GLY A 265 -8.87 21.48 -28.40
N VAL A 266 -9.61 21.28 -27.30
CA VAL A 266 -9.36 21.90 -25.99
C VAL A 266 -8.01 21.48 -25.42
N ILE A 267 -7.69 20.18 -25.44
CA ILE A 267 -6.39 19.68 -24.95
C ILE A 267 -5.23 20.30 -25.74
N ARG A 268 -5.33 20.41 -27.08
CA ARG A 268 -4.29 21.04 -27.91
C ARG A 268 -4.07 22.52 -27.61
N ARG A 269 -5.05 23.21 -27.00
CA ARG A 269 -4.91 24.62 -26.62
C ARG A 269 -4.13 24.81 -25.33
N LEU A 270 -4.17 23.83 -24.42
CA LEU A 270 -3.44 23.89 -23.15
C LEU A 270 -2.14 23.08 -23.15
N GLY A 271 -2.04 22.07 -24.01
CA GLY A 271 -0.88 21.21 -24.09
C GLY A 271 -0.85 20.35 -25.35
N GLU A 272 -0.54 19.07 -25.19
CA GLU A 272 -0.24 18.13 -26.26
C GLU A 272 -1.24 16.98 -26.29
N VAL A 273 -1.74 16.62 -27.49
CA VAL A 273 -2.51 15.39 -27.70
C VAL A 273 -1.57 14.30 -28.16
N LEU A 274 -1.36 13.29 -27.31
CA LEU A 274 -0.45 12.18 -27.52
C LEU A 274 -1.11 11.05 -28.34
N VAL A 275 -2.38 10.76 -28.04
CA VAL A 275 -3.18 9.74 -28.71
C VAL A 275 -4.56 10.33 -29.01
N HIS A 276 -5.04 10.13 -30.23
CA HIS A 276 -6.38 10.52 -30.65
C HIS A 276 -7.03 9.38 -31.43
N GLY A 277 -7.63 8.47 -30.68
CA GLY A 277 -8.27 7.27 -31.17
C GLY A 277 -7.46 5.99 -30.91
N VAL A 278 -8.13 4.99 -30.34
CA VAL A 278 -7.56 3.69 -29.97
C VAL A 278 -8.31 2.58 -30.70
N THR A 279 -7.61 1.54 -31.16
CA THR A 279 -8.23 0.41 -31.86
C THR A 279 -8.93 -0.55 -30.88
N MET A 280 -9.98 -0.06 -30.22
CA MET A 280 -10.85 -0.84 -29.33
C MET A 280 -12.33 -0.50 -29.55
N MET A 281 -13.21 -1.41 -29.10
CA MET A 281 -14.66 -1.21 -29.12
C MET A 281 -15.29 -1.79 -27.84
N PRO A 282 -16.07 -0.99 -27.07
CA PRO A 282 -16.25 0.47 -27.18
C PRO A 282 -14.96 1.26 -26.89
N GLY A 283 -14.98 2.59 -27.08
CA GLY A 283 -13.84 3.45 -26.72
C GLY A 283 -12.92 3.87 -27.88
N LYS A 284 -13.32 3.61 -29.12
CA LYS A 284 -12.60 4.08 -30.32
C LYS A 284 -12.13 5.56 -30.27
N PRO A 285 -12.91 6.54 -29.78
CA PRO A 285 -12.48 7.94 -29.75
C PRO A 285 -11.60 8.34 -28.55
N THR A 286 -11.06 7.41 -27.76
CA THR A 286 -10.24 7.77 -26.58
C THR A 286 -9.09 8.71 -26.95
N ILE A 287 -8.93 9.77 -26.15
CA ILE A 287 -7.87 10.76 -26.26
C ILE A 287 -6.97 10.65 -25.04
N LEU A 288 -5.66 10.67 -25.27
CA LEU A 288 -4.65 10.84 -24.22
C LEU A 288 -3.91 12.15 -24.51
N GLY A 289 -3.75 12.97 -23.48
CA GLY A 289 -3.08 14.26 -23.58
C GLY A 289 -2.21 14.55 -22.38
N MET A 290 -1.41 15.58 -22.51
CA MET A 290 -0.59 16.15 -21.44
C MET A 290 -0.83 17.65 -21.44
N VAL A 291 -1.22 18.19 -20.29
CA VAL A 291 -1.54 19.60 -20.07
C VAL A 291 -0.80 20.11 -18.85
#